data_AF-A0A1N6AVK5-F1
#
_entry.id   AF-A0A1N6AVK5-F1
#
_cell.length_a   1.000
_cell.length_b   1.000
_cell.length_c   1.000
_cell.angle_alpha   90.00
_cell.angle_beta   90.00
_cell.angle_gamma   90.00
#
_symmetry.space_group_name_H-M   'P 1'
#
loop_
_entity.id
_entity.type
_entity.pdbx_description
1 polymer ?
#
loop_
_entity_poly.entity_id
_entity_poly.type
_entity_poly.pdbx_seq_one_letter_code
_entity_poly.pdbx_strand_id
1 'polypeptide(L)' 'MRVVRDSANVFVTYVDPPVTPVRLAELAAQLPPEAVCTEVVLDPDGILFATFEVPDAS' A
#
# COMPACT_ATOMS: atom_id res chain seq x y z
N MET A 1 4.22 -9.51 3.24
CA MET A 1 4.01 -8.19 2.60
C MET A 1 4.18 -8.30 1.10
N ARG A 2 3.20 -7.79 0.35
CA ARG A 2 3.18 -7.83 -1.12
C ARG A 2 2.43 -6.61 -1.66
N VAL A 3 2.89 -6.10 -2.79
CA VAL A 3 2.20 -5.10 -3.60
C VAL A 3 1.57 -5.80 -4.80
N VAL A 4 0.28 -5.60 -5.01
CA VAL A 4 -0.47 -6.09 -6.16
C VAL A 4 -0.94 -4.87 -6.94
N ARG A 5 -0.58 -4.81 -8.22
CA ARG A 5 -1.11 -3.79 -9.12
C ARG A 5 -2.50 -4.25 -9.56
N ASP A 6 -3.54 -3.53 -9.14
CA ASP A 6 -4.93 -3.84 -9.45
C ASP A 6 -5.34 -3.26 -10.82
N SER A 7 -4.86 -2.04 -11.12
CA SER A 7 -5.05 -1.40 -12.43
C SER A 7 -3.83 -0.58 -12.85
N ALA A 8 -3.91 0.15 -13.97
CA ALA A 8 -2.80 0.99 -14.43
C ALA A 8 -2.31 1.96 -13.34
N ASN A 9 -3.24 2.50 -12.54
CA ASN A 9 -2.95 3.54 -11.56
C ASN A 9 -3.26 3.13 -10.11
N VAL A 10 -3.78 1.92 -9.87
CA VAL A 10 -4.16 1.46 -8.52
C VAL A 10 -3.26 0.32 -8.04
N PHE A 11 -2.74 0.45 -6.82
CA PHE A 11 -1.90 -0.51 -6.13
C PHE A 11 -2.56 -0.91 -4.81
N VAL A 12 -2.81 -2.20 -4.62
CA VAL A 12 -3.33 -2.76 -3.36
C VAL A 12 -2.22 -3.51 -2.66
N THR A 13 -2.08 -3.29 -1.36
CA THR A 13 -0.96 -3.79 -0.58
C THR A 13 -1.44 -4.37 0.73
N TYR A 14 -0.68 -5.33 1.27
CA TYR A 14 -0.93 -5.82 2.62
C TYR A 14 0.36 -6.03 3.42
N VAL A 15 0.29 -5.74 4.72
CA VAL A 15 1.38 -5.90 5.69
C VAL A 15 0.90 -6.84 6.78
N ASP A 16 1.52 -8.02 6.83
CA ASP A 16 1.28 -8.99 7.90
C ASP A 16 1.73 -8.42 9.26
N PRO A 17 1.06 -8.76 10.37
CA PRO A 17 1.50 -8.37 11.69
C PRO A 17 2.88 -8.98 12.04
N PRO A 18 3.69 -8.30 12.87
CA PRO A 18 3.45 -6.97 13.41
C PRO A 18 3.68 -5.87 12.36
N VAL A 19 2.78 -4.90 12.31
CA VAL A 19 2.96 -3.68 11.50
C VAL A 19 3.98 -2.80 12.21
N THR A 20 5.12 -2.56 11.58
CA THR A 20 6.22 -1.75 12.12
C THR A 20 6.58 -0.61 11.17
N PRO A 21 7.21 0.48 11.66
CA PRO A 21 7.68 1.56 10.80
C PRO A 21 8.62 1.08 9.68
N VAL A 22 9.45 0.07 9.96
CA VAL A 22 10.36 -0.53 8.96
C VAL A 22 9.58 -1.18 7.83
N ARG A 23 8.57 -1.99 8.14
CA ARG A 23 7.73 -2.64 7.12
C ARG A 23 6.95 -1.63 6.29
N LEU A 24 6.45 -0.56 6.91
CA LEU A 24 5.78 0.52 6.20
C LEU A 24 6.75 1.28 5.26
N ALA A 25 8.00 1.49 5.68
CA ALA A 25 9.02 2.09 4.83
C ALA A 25 9.40 1.18 3.65
N GLU A 26 9.57 -0.12 3.88
CA GLU A 26 9.80 -1.12 2.82
C GLU A 26 8.63 -1.19 1.83
N LEU A 27 7.40 -0.98 2.30
CA LEU A 27 6.21 -0.90 1.46
C LEU A 27 6.26 0.36 0.58
N ALA A 28 6.50 1.51 1.19
CA ALA A 28 6.57 2.78 0.49
C ALA A 28 7.66 2.78 -0.59
N ALA A 29 8.80 2.12 -0.35
CA ALA A 29 9.88 1.99 -1.32
C ALA A 29 9.52 1.15 -2.58
N GLN A 30 8.45 0.36 -2.53
CA GLN A 30 7.97 -0.45 -3.66
C GLN A 30 6.89 0.26 -4.49
N LEU A 31 6.40 1.41 -4.03
CA LEU A 31 5.37 2.19 -4.71
C LEU A 31 6.00 3.26 -5.60
N PRO A 32 5.31 3.68 -6.68
CA PRO A 32 5.68 4.89 -7.40
C PRO A 32 5.75 6.10 -6.46
N PRO A 33 6.69 7.04 -6.66
CA PRO A 33 6.84 8.18 -5.78
C PRO A 33 5.63 9.14 -5.80
N GLU A 34 4.82 9.10 -6.87
CA GLU A 34 3.59 9.89 -6.98
C GLU A 34 2.37 9.19 -6.38
N ALA A 35 2.49 7.94 -5.94
CA ALA A 35 1.37 7.17 -5.41
C ALA A 35 0.86 7.76 -4.08
N VAL A 36 -0.43 8.03 -4.01
CA VAL A 36 -1.12 8.58 -2.84
C VAL A 36 -1.97 7.50 -2.20
N CYS A 37 -1.87 7.34 -0.88
CA CYS A 37 -2.71 6.40 -0.14
C CYS A 37 -4.15 6.93 -0.11
N THR A 38 -5.11 6.15 -0.62
CA THR A 38 -6.53 6.52 -0.68
C THR A 38 -7.38 5.77 0.34
N GLU A 39 -6.96 4.56 0.74
CA GLU A 39 -7.69 3.74 1.70
C GLU A 39 -6.73 2.92 2.56
N VAL A 40 -7.05 2.78 3.85
CA VAL A 40 -6.35 1.91 4.80
C VAL A 40 -7.37 1.15 5.63
N VAL A 41 -7.24 -0.18 5.66
CA VAL A 41 -8.09 -1.08 6.44
C VAL A 41 -7.20 -1.95 7.33
N LEU A 42 -7.50 -2.01 8.63
CA LEU A 42 -6.89 -2.97 9.54
C LEU A 42 -7.89 -4.10 9.78
N ASP A 43 -7.52 -5.30 9.32
CA ASP A 43 -8.30 -6.51 9.53
C ASP A 43 -8.25 -6.96 11.00
N PRO A 44 -9.28 -7.66 11.54
CA PRO A 44 -9.28 -8.18 12.91
C PRO A 44 -8.09 -9.06 13.26
N ASP A 45 -7.47 -9.74 12.28
CA ASP A 45 -6.26 -10.54 12.48
C ASP A 45 -4.97 -9.68 12.56
N GLY A 46 -5.10 -8.35 12.48
CA GLY A 46 -4.00 -7.40 12.58
C GLY A 46 -3.23 -7.19 11.28
N ILE A 47 -3.77 -7.65 10.15
CA ILE A 47 -3.22 -7.42 8.80
C ILE A 47 -3.66 -6.04 8.33
N LEU A 48 -2.70 -5.21 7.91
CA LEU A 48 -2.99 -3.89 7.34
C LEU A 48 -3.09 -4.01 5.82
N PHE A 49 -4.20 -3.58 5.25
CA PHE A 49 -4.43 -3.41 3.83
C PHE A 49 -4.38 -1.92 3.49
N ALA A 50 -3.67 -1.54 2.44
CA ALA A 50 -3.62 -0.16 1.98
C ALA A 50 -3.70 -0.09 0.45
N THR A 51 -4.53 0.82 -0.04
CA THR A 51 -4.74 1.12 -1.46
C THR A 51 -4.07 2.44 -1.80
N PHE A 52 -3.32 2.46 -2.90
CA PHE A 52 -2.62 3.62 -3.40
C PHE A 52 -3.01 3.90 -4.85
N GLU A 53 -3.18 5.17 -5.17
CA GLU A 53 -3.49 5.65 -6.51
C GLU A 53 -2.39 6.57 -7.02
N VAL A 54 -1.96 6.36 -8.26
CA VAL A 54 -1.07 7.29 -8.97
C VAL A 54 -1.96 8.28 -9.73
N PRO A 55 -1.94 9.58 -9.40
CA PRO A 55 -2.68 10.57 -10.17
C PRO A 55 -2.19 10.57 -11.61
N ASP A 56 -3.11 10.56 -12.58
CA ASP A 56 -2.75 10.73 -13.98
C ASP A 56 -2.02 12.07 -14.16
N ALA A 57 -0.82 12.01 -14.74
CA ALA A 57 -0.07 13.19 -15.15
C ALA A 57 -0.78 13.82 -16.35
N SER A 58 -1.84 14.59 -16.08
CA SER A 58 -2.54 15.42 -17.08
C SER A 58 -1.77 16.68 -17.41
#